data_AF-M7WM53-F1
#
_entry.id   AF-M7WM53-F1
#
_cell.length_a   1.000
_cell.length_b   1.000
_cell.length_c   1.000
_cell.angle_alpha   90.00
_cell.angle_beta   90.00
_cell.angle_gamma   90.00
#
_symmetry.space_group_name_H-M   'P 1'
#
loop_
_entity.id
_entity.type
_entity.pdbx_description
1 polymer ?
#
loop_
_entity_poly.entity_id
_entity_poly.type
_entity_poly.pdbx_seq_one_letter_code
_entity_poly.pdbx_strand_id
1 'polypeptide(L)'
;MPAGIPKKTASSRRTARAAPPPASPSSGSPSEDEFDDSEEDEWAAERQAGPSRPAFQQDDEDMYGDEMEEDEDGVAAYESDQGERMEEDDDPEEAIGKELASIPFTSLLKAQKQLNKGKQKGKGKERATEDEGDVRRTGKKGGKGGKGKMREDDHHRSNKHAPTEMSTKKPVSRVRQVVETHELKARDPRFDPLSGSVNKHFFKKSYSFLADQQKAELETMRKTAAAARKNRALPQEEKDKIEEALKRMENREVTRRNKEREEEALQQWKKGEADKRKEGKRAFYLKDTEKKKLFLKAKFDELAQDKRKLHKAIDKKRRKTAQKEKKLMPKTRPGAGF
;
A
#
# COMPACT_ATOMS: atom_id res chain seq x y z
N MET A 1 -79.13 8.14 -34.58
CA MET A 1 -79.89 7.12 -35.33
C MET A 1 -78.90 6.18 -36.00
N PRO A 2 -79.13 4.84 -35.98
CA PRO A 2 -79.66 4.05 -34.87
C PRO A 2 -78.49 3.88 -33.84
N ALA A 3 -78.18 2.78 -33.15
CA ALA A 3 -78.96 1.65 -32.60
C ALA A 3 -78.36 1.27 -31.21
N GLY A 4 -78.96 0.31 -30.50
CA GLY A 4 -78.32 -0.41 -29.40
C GLY A 4 -78.84 -1.86 -29.32
N ILE A 5 -78.11 -2.75 -28.63
CA ILE A 5 -78.55 -4.12 -28.25
C ILE A 5 -77.64 -4.65 -27.10
N PRO A 6 -78.11 -5.53 -26.20
CA PRO A 6 -77.86 -5.32 -24.76
C PRO A 6 -77.41 -6.57 -23.94
N LYS A 7 -77.40 -6.40 -22.60
CA LYS A 7 -77.28 -7.42 -21.53
C LYS A 7 -75.81 -7.83 -21.22
N LYS A 8 -75.42 -8.15 -19.98
CA LYS A 8 -76.18 -8.69 -18.83
C LYS A 8 -75.74 -8.07 -17.50
N THR A 9 -76.69 -7.83 -16.60
CA THR A 9 -76.43 -7.54 -15.17
C THR A 9 -76.23 -8.85 -14.40
N ALA A 10 -75.10 -8.99 -13.70
CA ALA A 10 -74.84 -10.12 -12.81
C ALA A 10 -74.78 -9.64 -11.36
N SER A 11 -75.91 -9.77 -10.65
CA SER A 11 -75.99 -9.52 -9.20
C SER A 11 -75.34 -10.66 -8.44
N SER A 12 -74.03 -10.56 -8.17
CA SER A 12 -73.36 -11.46 -7.24
C SER A 12 -73.68 -11.02 -5.80
N ARG A 13 -74.51 -11.79 -5.11
CA ARG A 13 -74.86 -11.53 -3.71
C ARG A 13 -73.65 -11.79 -2.82
N ARG A 14 -73.41 -10.88 -1.87
CA ARG A 14 -72.40 -11.02 -0.81
C ARG A 14 -72.64 -12.31 -0.02
N THR A 15 -71.72 -13.26 -0.11
CA THR A 15 -71.56 -14.29 0.92
C THR A 15 -70.50 -13.81 1.90
N ALA A 16 -70.93 -13.43 3.11
CA ALA A 16 -70.01 -13.09 4.18
C ALA A 16 -69.31 -14.38 4.65
N ARG A 17 -68.07 -14.60 4.19
CA ARG A 17 -67.24 -15.68 4.72
C ARG A 17 -66.89 -15.33 6.16
N ALA A 18 -67.40 -16.12 7.10
CA ALA A 18 -67.16 -15.93 8.53
C ALA A 18 -65.65 -15.87 8.83
N ALA A 19 -65.28 -15.01 9.78
CA ALA A 19 -63.91 -14.95 10.28
C ALA A 19 -63.54 -16.30 10.95
N PRO A 20 -62.28 -16.76 10.83
CA PRO A 20 -61.83 -17.92 11.60
C PRO A 20 -61.92 -17.62 13.11
N PRO A 21 -62.21 -18.63 13.96
CA PRO A 21 -62.30 -18.42 15.40
C PRO A 21 -60.93 -17.98 15.97
N PRO A 22 -60.91 -17.18 17.05
CA PRO A 22 -59.66 -16.80 17.70
C PRO A 22 -58.99 -18.06 18.27
N ALA A 23 -57.69 -18.23 17.98
CA ALA A 23 -56.90 -19.30 18.56
C ALA A 23 -56.72 -19.05 20.07
N SER A 24 -56.95 -20.09 20.88
CA SER A 24 -56.75 -20.06 22.32
C SER A 24 -55.30 -19.69 22.69
N PRO A 25 -55.06 -19.03 23.84
CA PRO A 25 -53.71 -18.72 24.30
C PRO A 25 -52.96 -20.01 24.64
N SER A 26 -52.04 -20.40 23.75
CA SER A 26 -51.04 -21.41 24.07
C SER A 26 -50.10 -20.85 25.13
N SER A 27 -50.15 -21.41 26.33
CA SER A 27 -49.23 -21.10 27.42
C SER A 27 -47.84 -21.68 27.13
N GLY A 28 -47.10 -21.00 26.27
CA GLY A 28 -45.69 -21.26 26.01
C GLY A 28 -44.91 -19.97 26.25
N SER A 29 -44.50 -19.73 27.49
CA SER A 29 -43.61 -18.62 27.82
C SER A 29 -42.33 -18.76 27.00
N PRO A 30 -41.98 -17.79 26.13
CA PRO A 30 -40.57 -17.62 25.80
C PRO A 30 -39.89 -17.23 27.12
N SER A 31 -38.90 -18.00 27.56
CA SER A 31 -38.00 -17.48 28.59
C SER A 31 -37.33 -16.25 28.00
N GLU A 32 -37.51 -15.11 28.66
CA GLU A 32 -36.65 -13.95 28.48
C GLU A 32 -35.31 -14.29 29.13
N ASP A 33 -34.57 -15.18 28.48
CA ASP A 33 -33.12 -15.26 28.62
C ASP A 33 -32.56 -13.95 28.03
N GLU A 34 -32.66 -12.87 28.80
CA GLU A 34 -31.86 -11.66 28.66
C GLU A 34 -30.38 -12.04 28.90
N PHE A 35 -29.81 -12.76 27.94
CA PHE A 35 -28.39 -12.97 27.86
C PHE A 35 -27.79 -11.63 27.43
N ASP A 36 -27.29 -10.90 28.42
CA ASP A 36 -26.59 -9.63 28.30
C ASP A 36 -25.40 -9.74 27.31
N ASP A 37 -25.64 -9.43 26.03
CA ASP A 37 -24.60 -9.36 24.97
C ASP A 37 -23.80 -8.04 25.09
N SER A 38 -23.48 -7.65 26.33
CA SER A 38 -22.65 -6.49 26.69
C SER A 38 -21.16 -6.79 26.66
N GLU A 39 -20.75 -8.07 26.61
CA GLU A 39 -19.35 -8.44 26.42
C GLU A 39 -18.89 -8.20 24.98
N GLU A 40 -18.17 -7.08 24.83
CA GLU A 40 -17.60 -6.53 23.60
C GLU A 40 -17.08 -7.60 22.62
N ASP A 41 -17.82 -7.79 21.52
CA ASP A 41 -17.36 -8.60 20.39
C ASP A 41 -16.16 -7.87 19.76
N GLU A 42 -14.93 -8.28 20.06
CA GLU A 42 -13.68 -7.76 19.47
C GLU A 42 -13.74 -7.72 17.92
N TRP A 43 -14.58 -8.56 17.31
CA TRP A 43 -14.86 -8.61 15.88
C TRP A 43 -16.03 -7.74 15.38
N ALA A 44 -16.80 -7.09 16.26
CA ALA A 44 -17.75 -6.04 15.89
C ALA A 44 -17.02 -4.71 15.64
N ALA A 45 -16.02 -4.40 16.48
CA ALA A 45 -15.05 -3.33 16.25
C ALA A 45 -14.40 -3.49 14.86
N GLU A 46 -13.90 -4.69 14.53
CA GLU A 46 -13.31 -4.96 13.22
C GLU A 46 -14.26 -4.72 12.03
N ARG A 47 -15.56 -5.03 12.17
CA ARG A 47 -16.55 -4.76 11.12
C ARG A 47 -16.90 -3.27 11.00
N GLN A 48 -16.82 -2.51 12.09
CA GLN A 48 -16.95 -1.05 12.10
C GLN A 48 -15.65 -0.32 11.71
N ALA A 49 -14.53 -1.04 11.54
CA ALA A 49 -13.25 -0.49 11.13
C ALA A 49 -13.12 -0.30 9.60
N GLY A 50 -14.09 -0.77 8.81
CA GLY A 50 -14.20 -0.45 7.39
C GLY A 50 -14.52 1.04 7.15
N PRO A 51 -14.27 1.57 5.95
CA PRO A 51 -14.58 2.97 5.64
C PRO A 51 -16.08 3.25 5.83
N SER A 52 -16.40 4.27 6.64
CA SER A 52 -17.76 4.59 7.05
C SER A 52 -18.61 5.14 5.89
N ARG A 53 -19.25 4.24 5.14
CA ARG A 53 -20.38 4.56 4.25
C ARG A 53 -21.72 4.35 4.98
N PRO A 54 -22.76 5.14 4.68
CA PRO A 54 -24.08 4.93 5.25
C PRO A 54 -24.69 3.60 4.78
N ALA A 55 -25.58 3.03 5.59
CA ALA A 55 -26.12 1.69 5.41
C ALA A 55 -26.98 1.53 4.14
N PHE A 56 -26.32 1.14 3.04
CA PHE A 56 -26.96 0.39 1.96
C PHE A 56 -26.64 -1.10 2.16
N GLN A 57 -27.64 -1.98 2.04
CA GLN A 57 -27.42 -3.42 2.13
C GLN A 57 -26.63 -3.89 0.92
N GLN A 58 -25.34 -4.14 1.12
CA GLN A 58 -24.44 -4.67 0.11
C GLN A 58 -24.12 -6.12 0.46
N ASP A 59 -24.33 -7.03 -0.49
CA ASP A 59 -24.05 -8.46 -0.31
C ASP A 59 -22.53 -8.67 -0.09
N ASP A 60 -22.18 -9.42 0.97
CA ASP A 60 -20.80 -9.72 1.45
C ASP A 60 -19.94 -10.55 0.44
N GLU A 61 -20.27 -10.58 -0.85
CA GLU A 61 -19.52 -11.31 -1.90
C GLU A 61 -19.06 -10.44 -3.09
N ASP A 62 -19.56 -9.21 -3.26
CA ASP A 62 -19.27 -8.38 -4.44
C ASP A 62 -18.25 -7.24 -4.19
N MET A 63 -17.71 -7.11 -2.98
CA MET A 63 -16.81 -6.00 -2.58
C MET A 63 -15.32 -6.20 -2.95
N TYR A 64 -15.02 -6.88 -4.07
CA TYR A 64 -13.67 -6.92 -4.69
C TYR A 64 -13.76 -7.04 -6.23
N GLY A 65 -14.70 -6.34 -6.85
CA GLY A 65 -14.77 -6.14 -8.29
C GLY A 65 -14.18 -4.79 -8.71
N ASP A 66 -13.15 -4.84 -9.55
CA ASP A 66 -12.72 -3.80 -10.50
C ASP A 66 -12.47 -2.36 -9.98
N GLU A 67 -11.29 -2.15 -9.37
CA GLU A 67 -10.45 -0.94 -9.57
C GLU A 67 -9.08 -1.17 -8.87
N MET A 68 -8.15 -1.77 -9.59
CA MET A 68 -6.71 -1.68 -9.32
C MET A 68 -6.06 -1.39 -10.67
N GLU A 69 -5.40 -0.24 -10.78
CA GLU A 69 -4.84 0.28 -12.03
C GLU A 69 -3.90 -0.73 -12.71
N GLU A 70 -3.93 -0.78 -14.04
CA GLU A 70 -2.94 -1.49 -14.83
C GLU A 70 -1.58 -0.76 -14.74
N ASP A 71 -0.79 -1.09 -13.72
CA ASP A 71 0.65 -0.86 -13.74
C ASP A 71 1.26 -1.83 -14.79
N GLU A 72 1.22 -1.42 -16.06
CA GLU A 72 1.82 -2.09 -17.22
C GLU A 72 3.36 -2.02 -17.16
N ASP A 73 3.95 -2.76 -16.21
CA ASP A 73 5.40 -2.91 -16.07
C ASP A 73 5.97 -3.80 -17.19
N GLY A 74 6.11 -3.20 -18.38
CA GLY A 74 6.79 -3.76 -19.54
C GLY A 74 8.30 -3.91 -19.31
N VAL A 75 8.70 -4.87 -18.47
CA VAL A 75 10.10 -5.19 -18.21
C VAL A 75 10.74 -5.90 -19.40
N ALA A 76 11.54 -5.15 -20.16
CA ALA A 76 12.35 -5.67 -21.25
C ALA A 76 13.32 -6.75 -20.73
N ALA A 77 13.38 -7.88 -21.45
CA ALA A 77 14.34 -8.93 -21.19
C ALA A 77 15.76 -8.40 -21.41
N TYR A 78 16.51 -8.21 -20.33
CA TYR A 78 17.97 -8.20 -20.35
C TYR A 78 18.44 -9.57 -19.84
N GLU A 79 19.05 -10.36 -20.71
CA GLU A 79 19.78 -11.56 -20.30
C GLU A 79 21.01 -11.09 -19.53
N SER A 80 20.95 -11.15 -18.19
CA SER A 80 22.14 -11.02 -17.35
C SER A 80 22.75 -12.39 -17.14
N ASP A 81 23.99 -12.49 -17.59
CA ASP A 81 24.90 -13.62 -17.48
C ASP A 81 25.05 -14.16 -16.03
N GLN A 82 25.48 -15.42 -15.91
CA GLN A 82 25.55 -16.15 -14.65
C GLN A 82 26.74 -15.69 -13.79
N GLY A 83 26.45 -15.00 -12.68
CA GLY A 83 27.42 -14.78 -11.61
C GLY A 83 27.32 -15.88 -10.56
N GLU A 84 28.20 -16.89 -10.61
CA GLU A 84 28.37 -17.85 -9.53
C GLU A 84 28.77 -17.13 -8.23
N ARG A 85 28.16 -17.52 -7.11
CA ARG A 85 28.60 -17.09 -5.79
C ARG A 85 29.76 -17.98 -5.37
N MET A 86 30.97 -17.64 -5.82
CA MET A 86 32.22 -18.23 -5.30
C MET A 86 32.29 -18.10 -3.78
N GLU A 87 33.06 -19.01 -3.18
CA GLU A 87 33.32 -19.03 -1.74
C GLU A 87 34.23 -17.86 -1.33
N GLU A 88 34.54 -17.77 -0.04
CA GLU A 88 35.36 -16.70 0.55
C GLU A 88 36.84 -16.87 0.16
N ASP A 89 37.21 -16.44 -1.05
CA ASP A 89 38.60 -16.17 -1.43
C ASP A 89 38.97 -14.72 -1.09
N ASP A 90 40.19 -14.49 -0.58
CA ASP A 90 40.65 -13.22 0.00
C ASP A 90 40.43 -12.00 -0.92
N ASP A 91 39.65 -11.03 -0.44
CA ASP A 91 39.38 -9.79 -1.16
C ASP A 91 40.69 -8.98 -1.34
N PRO A 92 41.18 -8.76 -2.58
CA PRO A 92 42.50 -8.17 -2.81
C PRO A 92 42.62 -6.73 -2.31
N GLU A 93 41.49 -6.02 -2.13
CA GLU A 93 41.46 -4.70 -1.51
C GLU A 93 41.84 -4.75 -0.01
N GLU A 94 41.47 -5.82 0.70
CA GLU A 94 41.88 -5.99 2.10
C GLU A 94 43.37 -6.32 2.22
N ALA A 95 43.92 -7.11 1.30
CA ALA A 95 45.36 -7.38 1.24
C ALA A 95 46.16 -6.09 1.05
N ILE A 96 45.76 -5.24 0.10
CA ILE A 96 46.36 -3.92 -0.13
C ILE A 96 46.19 -3.01 1.11
N GLY A 97 45.03 -3.06 1.79
CA GLY A 97 44.82 -2.33 3.05
C GLY A 97 45.79 -2.74 4.16
N LYS A 98 46.03 -4.05 4.32
CA LYS A 98 46.98 -4.64 5.28
C LYS A 98 48.44 -4.26 4.92
N GLU A 99 48.80 -4.30 3.64
CA GLU A 99 50.12 -3.86 3.16
C GLU A 99 50.36 -2.35 3.37
N LEU A 100 49.38 -1.50 3.03
CA LEU A 100 49.49 -0.05 3.23
C LEU A 100 49.59 0.33 4.71
N ALA A 101 48.95 -0.43 5.61
CA ALA A 101 49.10 -0.25 7.06
C ALA A 101 50.49 -0.63 7.59
N SER A 102 51.21 -1.54 6.91
CA SER A 102 52.59 -1.90 7.28
C SER A 102 53.63 -0.83 6.92
N ILE A 103 53.32 0.05 5.96
CA ILE A 103 54.24 1.07 5.46
C ILE A 103 54.18 2.31 6.38
N PRO A 104 55.32 2.82 6.89
CA PRO A 104 55.32 4.00 7.74
C PRO A 104 54.74 5.22 7.01
N PHE A 105 53.85 5.94 7.69
CA PHE A 105 53.09 7.09 7.15
C PHE A 105 53.95 8.15 6.45
N THR A 106 55.20 8.33 6.88
CA THR A 106 56.19 9.24 6.26
C THR A 106 56.56 8.84 4.82
N SER A 107 56.56 7.55 4.51
CA SER A 107 56.78 7.01 3.17
C SER A 107 55.56 7.26 2.26
N LEU A 108 54.35 7.00 2.77
CA LEU A 108 53.09 7.31 2.06
C LEU A 108 52.98 8.80 1.73
N LEU A 109 53.30 9.69 2.67
CA LEU A 109 53.38 11.14 2.47
C LEU A 109 54.41 11.55 1.40
N LYS A 110 55.55 10.84 1.33
CA LYS A 110 56.58 11.09 0.32
C LYS A 110 56.12 10.64 -1.08
N ALA A 111 55.48 9.47 -1.18
CA ALA A 111 54.88 8.98 -2.42
C ALA A 111 53.77 9.91 -2.93
N GLN A 112 52.82 10.30 -2.06
CA GLN A 112 51.73 11.23 -2.40
C GLN A 112 52.27 12.58 -2.90
N LYS A 113 53.32 13.12 -2.28
CA LYS A 113 53.98 14.36 -2.74
C LYS A 113 54.64 14.23 -4.11
N GLN A 114 55.23 13.08 -4.46
CA GLN A 114 55.77 12.86 -5.80
C GLN A 114 54.67 12.73 -6.86
N LEU A 115 53.59 12.00 -6.55
CA LEU A 115 52.45 11.81 -7.45
C LEU A 115 51.71 13.14 -7.73
N ASN A 116 51.60 14.00 -6.70
CA ASN A 116 51.03 15.34 -6.86
C ASN A 116 51.95 16.32 -7.63
N LYS A 117 53.28 16.20 -7.53
CA LYS A 117 54.22 16.95 -8.39
C LYS A 117 54.05 16.60 -9.87
N GLY A 118 53.74 15.35 -10.20
CA GLY A 118 53.37 14.94 -11.56
C GLY A 118 52.11 15.64 -12.05
N LYS A 119 51.07 15.72 -11.21
CA LYS A 119 49.78 16.36 -11.56
C LYS A 119 49.87 17.89 -11.70
N GLN A 120 50.76 18.57 -10.95
CA GLN A 120 50.89 20.04 -11.03
C GLN A 120 51.55 20.57 -12.31
N LYS A 121 52.20 19.74 -13.14
CA LYS A 121 52.66 20.18 -14.48
C LYS A 121 51.55 20.24 -15.53
N GLY A 122 50.34 19.72 -15.25
CA GLY A 122 49.27 19.55 -16.24
C GLY A 122 48.12 20.57 -16.21
N LYS A 123 48.05 21.46 -15.20
CA LYS A 123 46.94 22.45 -15.10
C LYS A 123 47.43 23.84 -14.69
N GLY A 124 47.72 24.66 -15.69
CA GLY A 124 47.89 26.10 -15.51
C GLY A 124 46.56 26.85 -15.57
N LYS A 125 46.27 27.58 -14.48
CA LYS A 125 45.84 29.00 -14.49
C LYS A 125 44.48 29.39 -15.14
N GLU A 126 43.52 29.69 -14.28
CA GLU A 126 42.49 30.78 -14.32
C GLU A 126 41.63 30.58 -13.05
N ARG A 127 41.70 31.40 -11.98
CA ARG A 127 41.45 32.84 -11.74
C ARG A 127 39.97 33.23 -11.90
N ALA A 128 39.36 33.63 -10.78
CA ALA A 128 37.94 33.91 -10.62
C ALA A 128 37.62 35.42 -10.63
N THR A 129 36.37 35.76 -10.98
CA THR A 129 35.68 37.02 -10.68
C THR A 129 34.17 36.73 -10.58
N GLU A 130 33.52 37.37 -9.61
CA GLU A 130 32.09 37.26 -9.29
C GLU A 130 31.27 38.31 -10.08
N ASP A 131 30.00 38.02 -10.42
CA ASP A 131 28.90 39.02 -10.42
C ASP A 131 27.50 38.34 -10.46
N GLU A 132 26.47 39.07 -10.01
CA GLU A 132 25.08 38.68 -9.72
C GLU A 132 24.11 38.72 -10.94
N GLY A 133 22.87 38.19 -10.83
CA GLY A 133 21.80 38.54 -11.81
C GLY A 133 20.60 37.60 -12.08
N ASP A 134 19.68 37.46 -11.11
CA ASP A 134 18.22 37.22 -11.18
C ASP A 134 17.51 36.57 -12.42
N VAL A 135 17.10 35.30 -12.26
CA VAL A 135 15.77 34.64 -12.51
C VAL A 135 14.86 35.07 -13.72
N ARG A 136 14.42 34.08 -14.55
CA ARG A 136 12.99 33.65 -14.78
C ARG A 136 12.75 32.65 -15.95
N ARG A 137 12.60 31.37 -15.58
CA ARG A 137 11.67 30.30 -16.07
C ARG A 137 11.05 30.39 -17.50
N THR A 138 11.14 29.29 -18.28
CA THR A 138 10.03 28.32 -18.59
C THR A 138 10.34 27.35 -19.76
N GLY A 139 9.73 26.15 -19.77
CA GLY A 139 9.53 25.28 -20.96
C GLY A 139 10.77 24.51 -21.48
N LYS A 140 11.01 23.21 -21.19
CA LYS A 140 10.24 21.95 -21.42
C LYS A 140 10.47 21.31 -22.82
N LYS A 141 11.07 20.10 -22.77
CA LYS A 141 11.08 18.97 -23.74
C LYS A 141 11.27 19.23 -25.23
N GLY A 142 12.24 18.51 -25.80
CA GLY A 142 11.99 17.64 -26.96
C GLY A 142 12.97 17.78 -28.13
N GLY A 143 13.20 16.67 -28.85
CA GLY A 143 13.87 16.68 -30.16
C GLY A 143 15.05 15.72 -30.30
N LYS A 144 14.78 14.42 -30.46
CA LYS A 144 15.73 13.53 -31.17
C LYS A 144 15.92 14.10 -32.59
N GLY A 145 17.15 14.46 -32.97
CA GLY A 145 17.41 15.06 -34.28
C GLY A 145 18.81 14.77 -34.81
N GLY A 146 18.92 13.76 -35.68
CA GLY A 146 19.95 13.61 -36.71
C GLY A 146 21.44 13.70 -36.30
N LYS A 147 22.14 12.55 -36.26
CA LYS A 147 23.61 12.51 -36.43
C LYS A 147 24.00 12.90 -37.86
N GLY A 148 23.97 14.20 -38.16
CA GLY A 148 24.70 14.74 -39.30
C GLY A 148 26.17 14.84 -38.95
N LYS A 149 27.05 14.13 -39.65
CA LYS A 149 28.50 14.41 -39.57
C LYS A 149 28.73 15.82 -40.11
N MET A 150 28.92 16.80 -39.22
CA MET A 150 29.60 18.03 -39.60
C MET A 150 30.97 17.65 -40.12
N ARG A 151 31.28 18.07 -41.35
CA ARG A 151 32.67 18.14 -41.80
C ARG A 151 33.29 19.30 -41.03
N GLU A 152 34.30 19.02 -40.23
CA GLU A 152 35.14 20.05 -39.63
C GLU A 152 35.96 20.67 -40.75
N ASP A 153 35.42 21.75 -41.35
CA ASP A 153 36.19 22.66 -42.20
C ASP A 153 37.15 23.42 -41.27
N ASP A 154 38.26 22.77 -40.96
CA ASP A 154 39.27 23.14 -39.96
C ASP A 154 40.12 24.35 -40.39
N HIS A 155 39.47 25.48 -40.65
CA HIS A 155 40.11 26.78 -40.86
C HIS A 155 40.68 27.32 -39.54
N HIS A 156 41.78 26.68 -39.11
CA HIS A 156 42.59 27.07 -37.97
C HIS A 156 43.13 28.51 -38.16
N ARG A 157 43.09 29.30 -37.09
CA ARG A 157 43.67 30.64 -37.07
C ARG A 157 45.18 30.56 -37.20
N SER A 158 45.77 31.41 -38.05
CA SER A 158 47.23 31.55 -38.16
C SER A 158 47.86 32.12 -36.88
N ASN A 159 47.11 32.88 -36.07
CA ASN A 159 47.52 33.34 -34.75
C ASN A 159 46.27 33.57 -33.85
N LYS A 160 46.40 33.53 -32.53
CA LYS A 160 45.29 33.67 -31.56
C LYS A 160 44.48 34.96 -31.73
N HIS A 161 45.13 36.03 -32.20
CA HIS A 161 44.53 37.35 -32.42
C HIS A 161 44.12 37.60 -33.89
N ALA A 162 44.28 36.62 -34.78
CA ALA A 162 43.87 36.74 -36.18
C ALA A 162 42.36 36.42 -36.32
N PRO A 163 41.62 37.15 -37.18
CA PRO A 163 40.23 36.82 -37.50
C PRO A 163 40.12 35.49 -38.26
N THR A 164 39.00 34.78 -38.10
CA THR A 164 38.63 33.61 -38.91
C THR A 164 37.65 33.99 -39.99
N GLU A 165 37.91 33.56 -41.21
CA GLU A 165 36.90 33.56 -42.26
C GLU A 165 35.80 32.53 -41.95
N MET A 166 34.55 32.92 -42.12
CA MET A 166 33.40 32.03 -42.00
C MET A 166 32.59 32.07 -43.29
N SER A 167 32.13 30.92 -43.78
CA SER A 167 31.33 30.87 -45.00
C SER A 167 30.00 31.61 -44.80
N THR A 168 29.70 32.54 -45.70
CA THR A 168 28.41 33.28 -45.75
C THR A 168 27.19 32.37 -45.94
N LYS A 169 27.40 31.10 -46.31
CA LYS A 169 26.36 30.06 -46.40
C LYS A 169 26.03 29.38 -45.07
N LYS A 170 26.82 29.59 -44.01
CA LYS A 170 26.53 29.09 -42.66
C LYS A 170 25.61 30.11 -41.95
N PRO A 171 24.30 29.85 -41.78
CA PRO A 171 23.39 30.80 -41.16
C PRO A 171 23.72 30.96 -39.67
N VAL A 172 23.69 32.20 -39.18
CA VAL A 172 23.89 32.48 -37.75
C VAL A 172 22.70 31.97 -36.95
N SER A 173 22.96 31.18 -35.89
CA SER A 173 21.91 30.69 -35.00
C SER A 173 21.29 31.85 -34.22
N ARG A 174 19.97 32.05 -34.36
CA ARG A 174 19.21 33.07 -33.62
C ARG A 174 19.11 32.82 -32.11
N VAL A 175 19.44 31.62 -31.66
CA VAL A 175 19.38 31.19 -30.25
C VAL A 175 20.80 31.06 -29.71
N ARG A 176 21.03 31.52 -28.48
CA ARG A 176 22.31 31.33 -27.77
C ARG A 176 22.44 29.85 -27.39
N GLN A 177 23.59 29.24 -27.65
CA GLN A 177 23.87 27.90 -27.16
C GLN A 177 24.07 27.94 -25.63
N VAL A 178 23.03 27.59 -24.88
CA VAL A 178 23.09 27.48 -23.43
C VAL A 178 23.82 26.18 -23.11
N VAL A 179 25.01 26.29 -22.51
CA VAL A 179 25.73 25.14 -21.94
C VAL A 179 25.05 24.79 -20.62
N GLU A 180 24.54 23.56 -20.49
CA GLU A 180 23.97 23.08 -19.24
C GLU A 180 25.05 23.01 -18.16
N THR A 181 25.03 23.94 -17.22
CA THR A 181 25.88 23.93 -16.03
C THR A 181 25.30 22.98 -14.98
N HIS A 182 26.17 22.32 -14.21
CA HIS A 182 25.75 21.40 -13.16
C HIS A 182 25.26 22.17 -11.93
N GLU A 183 24.00 22.62 -11.96
CA GLU A 183 23.35 23.27 -10.82
C GLU A 183 23.28 22.30 -9.62
N LEU A 184 23.97 22.65 -8.52
CA LEU A 184 23.89 21.92 -7.26
C LEU A 184 22.53 22.17 -6.57
N LYS A 185 21.51 21.40 -6.98
CA LYS A 185 20.18 21.44 -6.40
C LYS A 185 20.19 20.80 -5.02
N ALA A 186 19.75 21.53 -4.01
CA ALA A 186 19.51 20.98 -2.68
C ALA A 186 18.46 19.86 -2.77
N ARG A 187 18.80 18.67 -2.28
CA ARG A 187 17.97 17.48 -2.31
C ARG A 187 17.40 17.22 -0.91
N ASP A 188 16.08 17.20 -0.79
CA ASP A 188 15.39 16.71 0.39
C ASP A 188 15.13 15.22 0.20
N PRO A 189 15.69 14.30 1.02
CA PRO A 189 15.52 12.86 0.84
C PRO A 189 14.06 12.39 0.96
N ARG A 190 13.14 13.22 1.48
CA ARG A 190 11.70 12.91 1.53
C ARG A 190 11.00 13.14 0.18
N PHE A 191 11.60 13.96 -0.69
CA PHE A 191 11.00 14.41 -1.95
C PHE A 191 11.90 14.19 -3.18
N ASP A 192 13.17 13.80 -2.99
CA ASP A 192 14.09 13.46 -4.07
C ASP A 192 13.71 12.08 -4.66
N PRO A 193 13.35 11.99 -5.95
CA PRO A 193 13.02 10.71 -6.59
C PRO A 193 14.14 9.67 -6.52
N LEU A 194 15.41 10.10 -6.33
CA LEU A 194 16.55 9.21 -6.17
C LEU A 194 16.60 8.52 -4.79
N SER A 195 15.85 9.00 -3.79
CA SER A 195 15.90 8.45 -2.42
C SER A 195 15.08 7.15 -2.24
N GLY A 196 14.42 6.68 -3.30
CA GLY A 196 13.71 5.39 -3.33
C GLY A 196 12.38 5.36 -2.56
N SER A 197 11.80 4.16 -2.45
CA SER A 197 10.54 3.94 -1.73
C SER A 197 10.76 3.49 -0.28
N VAL A 198 9.80 3.79 0.60
CA VAL A 198 9.91 3.47 2.03
C VAL A 198 9.86 1.95 2.24
N ASN A 199 10.96 1.37 2.73
CA ASN A 199 10.99 -0.03 3.12
C ASN A 199 10.18 -0.25 4.40
N LYS A 200 8.94 -0.73 4.23
CA LYS A 200 7.95 -0.96 5.29
C LYS A 200 8.50 -1.76 6.49
N HIS A 201 9.35 -2.75 6.25
CA HIS A 201 9.91 -3.60 7.29
C HIS A 201 10.98 -2.89 8.13
N PHE A 202 11.85 -2.09 7.52
CA PHE A 202 12.78 -1.24 8.28
C PHE A 202 12.02 -0.14 9.03
N PHE A 203 11.06 0.53 8.39
CA PHE A 203 10.19 1.51 9.05
C PHE A 203 9.51 0.93 10.30
N LYS A 204 8.88 -0.23 10.19
CA LYS A 204 8.22 -0.92 11.32
C LYS A 204 9.19 -1.25 12.46
N LYS A 205 10.45 -1.56 12.15
CA LYS A 205 11.49 -1.82 13.17
C LYS A 205 12.00 -0.54 13.83
N SER A 206 12.32 0.49 13.06
CA SER A 206 12.83 1.78 13.57
C SER A 206 11.79 2.54 14.39
N TYR A 207 10.51 2.39 14.05
CA TYR A 207 9.38 3.06 14.71
C TYR A 207 8.52 2.10 15.55
N SER A 208 9.10 1.00 16.05
CA SER A 208 8.39 0.00 16.87
C SER A 208 7.72 0.60 18.10
N PHE A 209 8.35 1.59 18.73
CA PHE A 209 7.83 2.31 19.91
C PHE A 209 6.46 2.98 19.68
N LEU A 210 6.09 3.29 18.43
CA LEU A 210 4.76 3.85 18.12
C LEU A 210 3.63 2.88 18.48
N ALA A 211 3.88 1.57 18.43
CA ALA A 211 2.89 0.57 18.81
C ALA A 211 2.58 0.62 20.31
N ASP A 212 3.58 0.93 21.14
CA ASP A 212 3.43 0.99 22.60
C ASP A 212 2.88 2.35 23.06
N GLN A 213 3.27 3.45 22.40
CA GLN A 213 2.63 4.76 22.58
C GLN A 213 1.13 4.70 22.25
N GLN A 214 0.75 4.06 21.14
CA GLN A 214 -0.67 3.89 20.76
C GLN A 214 -1.47 3.06 21.78
N LYS A 215 -0.86 2.05 22.44
CA LYS A 215 -1.51 1.30 23.52
C LYS A 215 -1.73 2.19 24.75
N ALA A 216 -0.72 2.97 25.14
CA ALA A 216 -0.83 3.91 26.26
C ALA A 216 -1.90 4.99 26.00
N GLU A 217 -1.96 5.52 24.77
CA GLU A 217 -3.03 6.44 24.32
C GLU A 217 -4.41 5.78 24.36
N LEU A 218 -4.55 4.52 23.94
CA LEU A 218 -5.81 3.78 24.05
C LEU A 218 -6.24 3.59 25.50
N GLU A 219 -5.31 3.29 26.41
CA GLU A 219 -5.61 3.20 27.84
C GLU A 219 -6.04 4.54 28.45
N THR A 220 -5.43 5.66 28.05
CA THR A 220 -5.87 6.99 28.52
C THR A 220 -7.25 7.33 27.96
N MET A 221 -7.51 7.04 26.68
CA MET A 221 -8.84 7.20 26.05
C MET A 221 -9.92 6.32 26.71
N ARG A 222 -9.59 5.08 27.10
CA ARG A 222 -10.49 4.21 27.89
C ARG A 222 -10.81 4.80 29.26
N LYS A 223 -9.80 5.38 29.94
CA LYS A 223 -9.98 6.06 31.23
C LYS A 223 -10.84 7.33 31.09
N THR A 224 -10.65 8.14 30.05
CA THR A 224 -11.47 9.35 29.80
C THR A 224 -12.90 8.99 29.40
N ALA A 225 -13.12 7.98 28.55
CA ALA A 225 -14.46 7.50 28.22
C ALA A 225 -15.20 6.94 29.47
N ALA A 226 -14.52 6.15 30.30
CA ALA A 226 -15.10 5.65 31.55
C ALA A 226 -15.44 6.77 32.55
N ALA A 227 -14.65 7.85 32.60
CA ALA A 227 -14.96 9.03 33.39
C ALA A 227 -16.14 9.83 32.80
N ALA A 228 -16.18 10.03 31.47
CA ALA A 228 -17.27 10.70 30.78
C ALA A 228 -18.62 9.99 30.96
N ARG A 229 -18.64 8.64 30.88
CA ARG A 229 -19.82 7.80 31.19
C ARG A 229 -20.34 8.04 32.61
N LYS A 230 -19.45 8.15 33.61
CA LYS A 230 -19.81 8.39 35.02
C LYS A 230 -20.24 9.84 35.30
N ASN A 231 -19.74 10.81 34.54
CA ASN A 231 -20.07 12.22 34.70
C ASN A 231 -21.50 12.54 34.22
N ARG A 232 -22.44 12.62 35.16
CA ARG A 232 -23.83 13.03 34.89
C ARG A 232 -23.99 14.47 34.37
N ALA A 233 -23.00 15.33 34.62
CA ALA A 233 -23.01 16.73 34.20
C ALA A 233 -22.55 16.96 32.74
N LEU A 234 -21.88 15.98 32.09
CA LEU A 234 -21.52 16.10 30.68
C LEU A 234 -22.76 15.90 29.80
N PRO A 235 -22.96 16.72 28.74
CA PRO A 235 -24.01 16.50 27.76
C PRO A 235 -23.77 15.18 27.00
N GLN A 236 -24.85 14.52 26.58
CA GLN A 236 -24.76 13.19 25.95
C GLN A 236 -23.91 13.22 24.67
N GLU A 237 -24.05 14.26 23.85
CA GLU A 237 -23.26 14.41 22.62
C GLU A 237 -21.73 14.40 22.84
N GLU A 238 -21.25 14.94 23.96
CA GLU A 238 -19.81 14.94 24.27
C GLU A 238 -19.34 13.55 24.69
N LYS A 239 -20.17 12.79 25.40
CA LYS A 239 -19.90 11.39 25.73
C LYS A 239 -19.85 10.54 24.46
N ASP A 240 -20.82 10.72 23.57
CA ASP A 240 -20.90 10.00 22.30
C ASP A 240 -19.67 10.30 21.41
N LYS A 241 -19.23 11.57 21.34
CA LYS A 241 -17.99 11.98 20.64
C LYS A 241 -16.73 11.32 21.23
N ILE A 242 -16.63 11.23 22.56
CA ILE A 242 -15.50 10.56 23.25
C ILE A 242 -15.52 9.05 22.97
N GLU A 243 -16.69 8.42 23.00
CA GLU A 243 -16.85 7.00 22.70
C GLU A 243 -16.61 6.66 21.22
N GLU A 244 -17.02 7.52 20.29
CA GLU A 244 -16.72 7.37 18.87
C GLU A 244 -15.21 7.49 18.61
N ALA A 245 -14.54 8.46 19.23
CA ALA A 245 -13.09 8.62 19.15
C ALA A 245 -12.34 7.39 19.69
N LEU A 246 -12.79 6.82 20.81
CA LEU A 246 -12.28 5.57 21.37
C LEU A 246 -12.46 4.40 20.39
N LYS A 247 -13.70 4.17 19.91
CA LYS A 247 -14.02 3.09 18.95
C LYS A 247 -13.17 3.22 17.69
N ARG A 248 -12.99 4.43 17.16
CA ARG A 248 -12.15 4.71 15.99
C ARG A 248 -10.68 4.32 16.21
N MET A 249 -10.14 4.58 17.39
CA MET A 249 -8.76 4.22 17.73
C MET A 249 -8.59 2.72 17.97
N GLU A 250 -9.56 2.06 18.61
CA GLU A 250 -9.55 0.59 18.79
C GLU A 250 -9.68 -0.14 17.46
N ASN A 251 -10.57 0.31 16.58
CA ASN A 251 -10.73 -0.17 15.21
C ASN A 251 -9.41 -0.04 14.41
N ARG A 252 -8.67 1.06 14.60
CA ARG A 252 -7.35 1.27 14.00
C ARG A 252 -6.31 0.30 14.56
N GLU A 253 -6.39 -0.05 15.84
CA GLU A 253 -5.47 -1.02 16.44
C GLU A 253 -5.74 -2.46 15.99
N VAL A 254 -7.01 -2.86 15.93
CA VAL A 254 -7.43 -4.19 15.45
C VAL A 254 -7.02 -4.37 13.99
N THR A 255 -7.32 -3.40 13.13
CA THR A 255 -6.88 -3.43 11.72
C THR A 255 -5.37 -3.37 11.54
N ARG A 256 -4.61 -2.74 12.46
CA ARG A 256 -3.15 -2.88 12.51
C ARG A 256 -2.78 -4.34 12.79
N ARG A 257 -3.16 -4.89 13.96
CA ARG A 257 -2.83 -6.27 14.38
C ARG A 257 -3.15 -7.32 13.30
N ASN A 258 -4.28 -7.17 12.62
CA ASN A 258 -4.67 -8.11 11.57
C ASN A 258 -3.75 -8.08 10.35
N LYS A 259 -3.37 -6.89 9.88
CA LYS A 259 -2.35 -6.75 8.83
C LYS A 259 -1.00 -7.31 9.26
N GLU A 260 -0.62 -7.11 10.52
CA GLU A 260 0.62 -7.67 11.08
C GLU A 260 0.60 -9.21 11.05
N ARG A 261 -0.54 -9.83 11.42
CA ARG A 261 -0.75 -11.29 11.36
C ARG A 261 -0.72 -11.84 9.93
N GLU A 262 -1.30 -11.12 8.97
CA GLU A 262 -1.23 -11.47 7.54
C GLU A 262 0.19 -11.37 6.99
N GLU A 263 0.93 -10.30 7.32
CA GLU A 263 2.34 -10.12 6.99
C GLU A 263 3.21 -11.23 7.58
N GLU A 264 2.99 -11.61 8.84
CA GLU A 264 3.70 -12.68 9.53
C GLU A 264 3.42 -14.05 8.89
N ALA A 265 2.17 -14.35 8.54
CA ALA A 265 1.81 -15.57 7.82
C ALA A 265 2.49 -15.64 6.44
N LEU A 266 2.55 -14.53 5.68
CA LEU A 266 3.34 -14.46 4.44
C LEU A 266 4.83 -14.65 4.70
N GLN A 267 5.39 -14.05 5.76
CA GLN A 267 6.81 -14.15 6.08
C GLN A 267 7.20 -15.57 6.49
N GLN A 268 6.40 -16.25 7.30
CA GLN A 268 6.61 -17.66 7.67
C GLN A 268 6.59 -18.56 6.42
N TRP A 269 5.60 -18.37 5.54
CA TRP A 269 5.54 -19.11 4.27
C TRP A 269 6.74 -18.81 3.36
N LYS A 270 7.14 -17.53 3.22
CA LYS A 270 8.32 -17.12 2.42
C LYS A 270 9.62 -17.70 2.97
N LYS A 271 9.77 -17.81 4.30
CA LYS A 271 10.93 -18.46 4.95
C LYS A 271 10.98 -19.94 4.59
N GLY A 272 9.91 -20.70 4.85
CA GLY A 272 9.85 -22.13 4.51
C GLY A 272 10.00 -22.41 3.01
N GLU A 273 9.59 -21.49 2.14
CA GLU A 273 9.83 -21.59 0.69
C GLU A 273 11.27 -21.22 0.30
N ALA A 274 11.92 -20.30 1.00
CA ALA A 274 13.34 -20.04 0.83
C ALA A 274 14.20 -21.24 1.29
N ASP A 275 13.82 -21.92 2.37
CA ASP A 275 14.54 -23.11 2.86
C ASP A 275 14.38 -24.30 1.91
N LYS A 276 13.16 -24.57 1.39
CA LYS A 276 12.97 -25.52 0.27
C LYS A 276 13.82 -25.20 -0.96
N ARG A 277 14.02 -23.92 -1.26
CA ARG A 277 14.86 -23.49 -2.39
C ARG A 277 16.35 -23.77 -2.13
N LYS A 278 16.83 -23.62 -0.88
CA LYS A 278 18.18 -24.05 -0.47
C LYS A 278 18.36 -25.56 -0.59
N GLU A 279 17.31 -26.34 -0.31
CA GLU A 279 17.26 -27.79 -0.56
C GLU A 279 17.21 -28.16 -2.07
N GLY A 280 17.31 -27.19 -2.98
CA GLY A 280 17.29 -27.41 -4.44
C GLY A 280 15.91 -27.54 -5.07
N LYS A 281 14.81 -27.35 -4.32
CA LYS A 281 13.45 -27.37 -4.89
C LYS A 281 13.19 -26.09 -5.69
N ARG A 282 12.51 -26.23 -6.83
CA ARG A 282 12.15 -25.09 -7.69
C ARG A 282 11.27 -24.09 -6.94
N ALA A 283 11.57 -22.80 -7.08
CA ALA A 283 10.80 -21.73 -6.45
C ALA A 283 9.30 -21.81 -6.78
N PHE A 284 8.46 -21.95 -5.76
CA PHE A 284 7.01 -21.93 -5.87
C PHE A 284 6.45 -20.57 -5.41
N TYR A 285 5.51 -20.03 -6.18
CA TYR A 285 4.83 -18.77 -5.87
C TYR A 285 3.35 -19.04 -5.57
N LEU A 286 2.91 -18.59 -4.39
CA LEU A 286 1.58 -18.86 -3.88
C LEU A 286 0.49 -18.11 -4.66
N LYS A 287 -0.57 -18.80 -5.08
CA LYS A 287 -1.73 -18.16 -5.73
C LYS A 287 -2.51 -17.31 -4.73
N ASP A 288 -3.25 -16.30 -5.17
CA ASP A 288 -3.99 -15.42 -4.25
C ASP A 288 -5.08 -16.15 -3.46
N THR A 289 -5.69 -17.17 -4.04
CA THR A 289 -6.62 -18.07 -3.33
C THR A 289 -5.94 -18.88 -2.23
N GLU A 290 -4.64 -19.14 -2.36
CA GLU A 290 -3.82 -19.85 -1.37
C GLU A 290 -3.26 -18.88 -0.31
N LYS A 291 -2.89 -17.65 -0.68
CA LYS A 291 -2.59 -16.55 0.28
C LYS A 291 -3.80 -16.32 1.21
N LYS A 292 -5.01 -16.21 0.65
CA LYS A 292 -6.27 -16.10 1.41
C LYS A 292 -6.48 -17.28 2.37
N LYS A 293 -6.10 -18.51 1.98
CA LYS A 293 -6.14 -19.68 2.88
C LYS A 293 -5.12 -19.59 4.02
N LEU A 294 -3.92 -19.04 3.79
CA LEU A 294 -2.95 -18.81 4.87
C LEU A 294 -3.46 -17.77 5.88
N PHE A 295 -4.03 -16.66 5.42
CA PHE A 295 -4.59 -15.63 6.29
C PHE A 295 -5.76 -16.16 7.13
N LEU A 296 -6.63 -16.96 6.50
CA LEU A 296 -7.74 -17.60 7.18
C LEU A 296 -7.26 -18.59 8.25
N LYS A 297 -6.18 -19.35 8.00
CA LYS A 297 -5.54 -20.22 9.00
C LYS A 297 -5.00 -19.40 10.16
N ALA A 298 -4.10 -18.45 9.91
CA ALA A 298 -3.48 -17.62 10.96
C ALA A 298 -4.52 -16.90 11.86
N LYS A 299 -5.63 -16.45 11.27
CA LYS A 299 -6.78 -15.90 12.00
C LYS A 299 -7.51 -16.94 12.87
N PHE A 300 -7.72 -18.15 12.37
CA PHE A 300 -8.32 -19.23 13.18
C PHE A 300 -7.36 -19.77 14.24
N ASP A 301 -6.05 -19.78 14.00
CA ASP A 301 -5.03 -20.24 14.94
C ASP A 301 -4.95 -19.29 16.17
N GLU A 302 -5.11 -17.99 15.97
CA GLU A 302 -5.29 -17.02 17.06
C GLU A 302 -6.62 -17.25 17.79
N LEU A 303 -7.75 -17.31 17.07
CA LEU A 303 -9.06 -17.54 17.69
C LEU A 303 -9.12 -18.88 18.45
N ALA A 304 -8.32 -19.88 18.06
CA ALA A 304 -8.24 -21.18 18.74
C ALA A 304 -7.59 -21.12 20.12
N GLN A 305 -6.86 -20.05 20.46
CA GLN A 305 -6.41 -19.78 21.82
C GLN A 305 -7.63 -19.62 22.76
N ASP A 306 -8.64 -18.88 22.30
CA ASP A 306 -9.89 -18.63 23.02
C ASP A 306 -11.05 -19.48 22.49
N LYS A 307 -11.21 -20.71 23.01
CA LYS A 307 -12.28 -21.65 22.60
C LYS A 307 -13.66 -20.99 22.46
N ARG A 308 -14.05 -20.10 23.38
CA ARG A 308 -15.33 -19.35 23.32
C ARG A 308 -15.43 -18.45 22.08
N LYS A 309 -14.35 -17.71 21.75
CA LYS A 309 -14.29 -16.85 20.55
C LYS A 309 -14.27 -17.70 19.28
N LEU A 310 -13.55 -18.82 19.26
CA LEU A 310 -13.57 -19.78 18.15
C LEU A 310 -14.99 -20.31 17.89
N HIS A 311 -15.71 -20.78 18.92
CA HIS A 311 -17.09 -21.25 18.76
C HIS A 311 -18.02 -20.12 18.30
N LYS A 312 -18.00 -18.92 18.92
CA LYS A 312 -18.80 -17.75 18.49
C LYS A 312 -18.51 -17.39 17.01
N ALA A 313 -17.27 -17.52 16.54
CA ALA A 313 -16.89 -17.29 15.14
C ALA A 313 -17.37 -18.39 14.17
N ILE A 314 -17.25 -19.67 14.56
CA ILE A 314 -17.73 -20.81 13.77
C ILE A 314 -19.25 -20.77 13.64
N ASP A 315 -19.97 -20.50 14.73
CA ASP A 315 -21.44 -20.48 14.72
C ASP A 315 -21.99 -19.25 14.00
N LYS A 316 -21.33 -18.08 14.10
CA LYS A 316 -21.59 -16.93 13.20
C LYS A 316 -21.41 -17.31 11.73
N LYS A 317 -20.35 -18.06 11.38
CA LYS A 317 -20.12 -18.53 10.00
C LYS A 317 -21.19 -19.52 9.54
N ARG A 318 -21.54 -20.52 10.36
CA ARG A 318 -22.62 -21.49 10.11
C ARG A 318 -23.97 -20.80 9.91
N ARG A 319 -24.30 -19.80 10.73
CA ARG A 319 -25.53 -19.00 10.58
C ARG A 319 -25.54 -18.22 9.27
N LYS A 320 -24.41 -17.59 8.88
CA LYS A 320 -24.28 -16.91 7.59
C LYS A 320 -24.41 -17.89 6.40
N THR A 321 -23.77 -19.07 6.44
CA THR A 321 -23.89 -20.05 5.33
C THR A 321 -25.31 -20.61 5.24
N ALA A 322 -25.93 -21.02 6.35
CA ALA A 322 -27.31 -21.49 6.36
C ALA A 322 -28.32 -20.42 5.87
N GLN A 323 -28.07 -19.13 6.17
CA GLN A 323 -28.88 -18.03 5.62
C GLN A 323 -28.66 -17.84 4.12
N LYS A 324 -27.42 -17.95 3.62
CA LYS A 324 -27.11 -17.93 2.18
C LYS A 324 -27.77 -19.10 1.44
N GLU A 325 -27.63 -20.33 1.96
CA GLU A 325 -28.29 -21.53 1.46
C GLU A 325 -29.82 -21.37 1.43
N LYS A 326 -30.42 -20.80 2.49
CA LYS A 326 -31.86 -20.49 2.53
C LYS A 326 -32.28 -19.39 1.53
N LYS A 327 -31.42 -18.39 1.24
CA LYS A 327 -31.64 -17.37 0.19
C LYS A 327 -31.53 -17.98 -1.22
N LEU A 328 -30.66 -18.98 -1.39
CA LEU A 328 -30.41 -19.70 -2.64
C LEU A 328 -31.46 -20.80 -2.93
N MET A 329 -32.12 -21.33 -1.89
CA MET A 329 -33.14 -22.36 -2.03
C MET A 329 -34.38 -21.83 -2.79
N PRO A 330 -34.90 -22.56 -3.80
CA PRO A 330 -36.12 -22.17 -4.49
C PRO A 330 -37.31 -22.01 -3.53
N LYS A 331 -37.98 -20.86 -3.61
CA LYS A 331 -39.14 -20.52 -2.74
C LYS A 331 -40.36 -21.41 -2.97
N THR A 332 -40.44 -22.08 -4.12
CA THR A 332 -41.49 -23.02 -4.49
C THR A 332 -41.03 -24.46 -4.24
N ARG A 333 -41.85 -25.27 -3.56
CA ARG A 333 -41.58 -26.71 -3.44
C ARG A 333 -41.54 -27.34 -4.84
N PRO A 334 -40.46 -28.05 -5.24
CA PRO A 334 -40.47 -28.82 -6.48
C PRO A 334 -41.55 -29.91 -6.37
N GLY A 335 -42.60 -29.80 -7.17
CA GLY A 335 -43.76 -30.72 -7.16
C GLY A 335 -45.09 -30.13 -6.66
N ALA A 336 -45.17 -28.87 -6.23
CA ALA A 336 -46.44 -28.22 -5.90
C ALA A 336 -47.12 -27.60 -7.15
N GLY A 337 -47.34 -28.42 -8.17
CA GLY A 337 -47.88 -28.01 -9.47
C GLY A 337 -48.43 -29.19 -10.27
N PHE A 338 -49.59 -29.69 -9.86
CA PHE A 338 -50.52 -30.56 -10.59
C PHE A 338 -51.94 -30.20 -10.15
#